data_AF-A0A170XUI7-F1
#
_entry.id   AF-A0A170XUI7-F1
#
_cell.length_a   1.000
_cell.length_b   1.000
_cell.length_c   1.000
_cell.angle_alpha   90.00
_cell.angle_beta   90.00
_cell.angle_gamma   90.00
#
_symmetry.space_group_name_H-M   'P 1'
#
loop_
_entity.id
_entity.type
_entity.pdbx_description
1 polymer ?
#
loop_
_entity_poly.entity_id
_entity_poly.type
_entity_poly.pdbx_seq_one_letter_code
_entity_poly.pdbx_strand_id
1 'polypeptide(L)'
;MAKRECNIIEVLAKIKSRMRCFKAKINDYMEPYDKDNTGMITKEQFLYAMKVHDLKLSETEYHTLLDVFCYPEDNNLVEYTKFTRTVDETSIRPCLMHVPLKEAMQLAAEAVAKPPTEFEFLNYRDRQMASMAMKKLNRYVTLGNLDYFKSLDKDQTGTIDRYTFMTA
;
A
#
# COMPACT_ATOMS: atom_id res chain seq x y z
N MET A 1 -8.10 11.42 -31.20
CA MET A 1 -6.89 11.18 -30.37
C MET A 1 -6.94 11.91 -29.02
N ALA A 2 -7.66 13.04 -28.87
CA ALA A 2 -7.74 13.82 -27.62
C ALA A 2 -8.34 13.10 -26.38
N LYS A 3 -9.15 12.05 -26.55
CA LYS A 3 -9.90 11.43 -25.43
C LYS A 3 -9.02 10.70 -24.40
N ARG A 4 -7.81 10.26 -24.79
CA ARG A 4 -6.87 9.57 -23.90
C ARG A 4 -6.06 10.53 -23.04
N GLU A 5 -5.70 11.69 -23.59
CA GLU A 5 -4.85 12.67 -22.91
C GLU A 5 -5.55 13.34 -21.72
N CYS A 6 -6.89 13.40 -21.73
CA CYS A 6 -7.71 13.87 -20.60
C CYS A 6 -8.02 12.78 -19.56
N ASN A 7 -7.62 11.52 -19.78
CA ASN A 7 -7.91 10.43 -18.85
C ASN A 7 -6.75 10.29 -17.85
N ILE A 8 -6.93 10.84 -16.65
CA ILE A 8 -5.93 10.81 -15.57
C ILE A 8 -5.35 9.42 -15.31
N ILE A 9 -6.15 8.36 -15.42
CA ILE A 9 -5.71 6.98 -15.19
C ILE A 9 -4.68 6.56 -16.25
N GLU A 10 -4.93 6.91 -17.52
CA GLU A 10 -4.02 6.61 -18.63
C GLU A 10 -2.73 7.44 -18.55
N VAL A 11 -2.85 8.72 -18.18
CA VAL A 11 -1.69 9.61 -17.97
C VAL A 11 -0.79 9.07 -16.85
N LEU A 12 -1.37 8.70 -15.71
CA LEU A 12 -0.61 8.10 -14.60
C LEU A 12 0.02 6.77 -15.00
N ALA A 13 -0.67 5.93 -15.78
CA ALA A 13 -0.12 4.66 -16.26
C ALA A 13 1.09 4.88 -17.19
N LYS A 14 1.03 5.88 -18.07
CA LYS A 14 2.13 6.29 -18.95
C LYS A 14 3.35 6.74 -18.13
N ILE A 15 3.16 7.59 -17.13
CA ILE A 15 4.23 8.04 -16.22
C ILE A 15 4.85 6.84 -15.48
N LYS A 16 4.03 5.98 -14.86
CA LYS A 16 4.48 4.77 -14.15
C LYS A 16 5.29 3.83 -15.04
N SER A 17 4.90 3.69 -16.31
CA SER A 17 5.66 2.89 -17.27
C SER A 17 7.04 3.48 -17.52
N ARG A 18 7.17 4.80 -17.61
CA ARG A 18 8.46 5.48 -17.80
C ARG A 18 9.34 5.38 -16.57
N MET A 19 8.78 5.63 -15.38
CA MET A 19 9.54 5.55 -14.12
C MET A 19 10.17 4.16 -13.90
N ARG A 20 9.44 3.09 -14.26
CA ARG A 20 9.99 1.72 -14.23
C ARG A 20 11.19 1.51 -15.14
N CYS A 21 11.23 2.13 -16.32
CA CYS A 21 12.39 2.06 -17.22
C CYS A 21 13.60 2.81 -16.66
N PHE A 22 13.38 3.94 -15.98
CA PHE A 22 14.45 4.79 -15.46
C PHE A 22 15.01 4.33 -14.10
N LYS A 23 14.34 3.42 -13.38
CA LYS A 23 14.70 3.00 -12.00
C LYS A 23 14.89 4.19 -11.03
N ALA A 24 14.20 5.30 -11.29
CA ALA A 24 14.23 6.49 -10.45
C ALA A 24 12.92 6.62 -9.68
N LYS A 25 12.94 7.32 -8.53
CA LYS A 25 11.70 7.71 -7.84
C LYS A 25 11.24 9.05 -8.39
N ILE A 26 9.94 9.18 -8.60
CA ILE A 26 9.37 10.43 -9.10
C ILE A 26 9.54 11.57 -8.08
N ASN A 27 9.64 11.22 -6.80
CA ASN A 27 9.88 12.18 -5.72
C ASN A 27 11.22 12.90 -5.84
N ASP A 28 12.26 12.20 -6.30
CA ASP A 28 13.62 12.74 -6.45
C ASP A 28 13.65 13.92 -7.45
N TYR A 29 12.64 14.03 -8.31
CA TYR A 29 12.52 15.09 -9.30
C TYR A 29 11.89 16.37 -8.75
N MET A 30 11.11 16.25 -7.67
CA MET A 30 10.30 17.33 -7.11
C MET A 30 10.87 17.88 -5.80
N GLU A 31 11.49 17.00 -5.00
CA GLU A 31 12.12 17.34 -3.71
C GLU A 31 13.08 18.55 -3.78
N PRO A 32 13.91 18.75 -4.83
CA PRO A 32 14.79 19.92 -4.91
C PRO A 32 14.06 21.28 -4.96
N TYR A 33 12.78 21.30 -5.33
CA TYR A 33 11.98 22.52 -5.45
C TYR A 33 11.23 22.88 -4.17
N ASP A 34 11.08 21.94 -3.23
CA ASP A 34 10.39 22.12 -1.95
C ASP A 34 11.41 22.23 -0.79
N LYS A 35 12.17 23.33 -0.76
CA LYS A 35 13.23 23.55 0.23
C LYS A 35 12.71 23.57 1.68
N ASP A 36 11.46 23.98 1.85
CA ASP A 36 10.81 24.14 3.15
C ASP A 36 10.06 22.86 3.58
N ASN A 37 10.09 21.79 2.78
CA ASN A 37 9.40 20.52 3.02
C ASN A 37 7.90 20.68 3.29
N THR A 38 7.25 21.59 2.58
CA THR A 38 5.82 21.89 2.69
C THR A 38 4.94 20.82 2.03
N GLY A 39 5.53 19.98 1.18
CA GLY A 39 4.84 19.03 0.32
C GLY A 39 4.16 19.67 -0.89
N MET A 40 4.44 20.94 -1.16
CA MET A 40 3.84 21.75 -2.22
C MET A 40 4.92 22.46 -3.05
N ILE A 41 4.70 22.59 -4.35
CA ILE A 41 5.56 23.37 -5.25
C ILE A 41 4.70 24.16 -6.24
N THR A 42 5.26 25.17 -6.90
CA THR A 42 4.51 25.95 -7.90
C THR A 42 4.23 25.12 -9.15
N LYS A 43 3.17 25.46 -9.89
CA LYS A 43 2.85 24.83 -11.19
C LYS A 43 4.02 24.85 -12.17
N GLU A 44 4.77 25.95 -12.19
CA GLU A 44 5.95 26.13 -13.05
C GLU A 44 7.08 25.19 -12.66
N GLN A 45 7.36 25.05 -11.35
CA GLN A 45 8.36 24.13 -10.83
C GLN A 45 7.97 22.67 -11.13
N PHE A 46 6.70 22.31 -10.92
CA PHE A 46 6.17 20.99 -11.25
C PHE A 46 6.35 20.68 -12.75
N LEU A 47 5.99 21.61 -13.63
CA LEU A 47 6.15 21.44 -15.07
C LEU A 47 7.63 21.31 -15.48
N TYR A 48 8.50 22.14 -14.90
CA TYR A 48 9.93 22.11 -15.18
C TYR A 48 10.56 20.78 -14.76
N ALA A 49 10.30 20.32 -13.53
CA ALA A 49 10.73 19.02 -13.04
C ALA A 49 10.31 17.90 -13.99
N MET A 50 9.05 17.87 -14.43
CA MET A 50 8.56 16.82 -15.34
C MET A 50 9.19 16.87 -16.74
N LYS A 51 9.48 18.07 -17.27
CA LYS A 51 10.11 18.24 -18.59
C LYS A 51 11.59 17.85 -18.59
N VAL A 52 12.32 18.15 -17.51
CA VAL A 52 13.75 17.82 -17.37
C VAL A 52 13.99 16.32 -17.47
N HIS A 53 13.04 15.49 -17.01
CA HIS A 53 13.18 14.04 -16.97
C HIS A 53 12.57 13.30 -18.18
N ASP A 54 12.32 14.00 -19.30
CA ASP A 54 11.84 13.46 -20.60
C ASP A 54 10.73 12.40 -20.48
N LEU A 55 9.70 12.71 -19.68
CA LEU A 55 8.56 11.81 -19.48
C LEU A 55 7.63 11.74 -20.71
N LYS A 56 7.91 12.54 -21.75
CA LYS A 56 7.20 12.60 -23.04
C LYS A 56 5.68 12.75 -22.88
N LEU A 57 5.29 13.65 -21.98
CA LEU A 57 3.91 14.03 -21.79
C LEU A 57 3.53 15.17 -22.75
N SER A 58 2.32 15.12 -23.31
CA SER A 58 1.76 16.23 -24.08
C SER A 58 1.22 17.32 -23.15
N GLU A 59 1.01 18.52 -23.69
CA GLU A 59 0.52 19.68 -22.92
C GLU A 59 -0.85 19.40 -22.28
N THR A 60 -1.73 18.69 -22.98
CA THR A 60 -3.03 18.23 -22.49
C THR A 60 -2.91 17.27 -21.30
N GLU A 61 -1.95 16.34 -21.33
CA GLU A 61 -1.68 15.43 -20.20
C GLU A 61 -1.14 16.21 -18.99
N TYR A 62 -0.33 17.24 -19.20
CA TYR A 62 0.13 18.13 -18.13
C TYR A 62 -1.02 18.89 -17.47
N HIS A 63 -1.90 19.50 -18.26
CA HIS A 63 -3.09 20.17 -17.74
C HIS A 63 -3.98 19.21 -16.95
N THR A 64 -4.16 17.98 -17.44
CA THR A 64 -4.93 16.95 -16.74
C THR A 64 -4.33 16.59 -15.37
N LEU A 65 -2.99 16.56 -15.24
CA LEU A 65 -2.34 16.37 -13.95
C LEU A 65 -2.55 17.57 -13.02
N LEU A 66 -2.38 18.79 -13.55
CA LEU A 66 -2.56 20.00 -12.77
C LEU A 66 -3.99 20.10 -12.24
N ASP A 67 -5.00 19.78 -13.03
CA ASP A 67 -6.41 19.82 -12.60
C ASP A 67 -6.70 18.87 -11.43
N VAL A 68 -5.96 17.76 -11.32
CA VAL A 68 -6.18 16.72 -10.30
C VAL A 68 -5.34 16.95 -9.04
N PHE A 69 -4.11 17.47 -9.20
CA PHE A 69 -3.14 17.61 -8.12
C PHE A 69 -2.91 19.06 -7.68
N CYS A 70 -3.65 20.03 -8.23
CA CYS A 70 -3.63 21.40 -7.73
C CYS A 70 -4.07 21.45 -6.26
N TYR A 71 -3.45 22.35 -5.51
CA TYR A 71 -3.89 22.63 -4.16
C TYR A 71 -5.27 23.33 -4.20
N PRO A 72 -6.28 22.88 -3.43
CA PRO A 72 -7.63 23.43 -3.51
C PRO A 72 -7.75 24.90 -3.08
N GLU A 73 -6.89 25.36 -2.16
CA GLU A 73 -6.95 26.73 -1.63
C GLU A 73 -6.10 27.72 -2.44
N ASP A 74 -5.09 27.24 -3.16
CA ASP A 74 -4.24 28.06 -4.04
C ASP A 74 -4.00 27.36 -5.37
N ASN A 75 -4.62 27.90 -6.41
CA ASN A 75 -4.50 27.37 -7.77
C ASN A 75 -3.10 27.59 -8.39
N ASN A 76 -2.14 28.21 -7.71
CA ASN A 76 -0.77 28.31 -8.18
C ASN A 76 0.15 27.21 -7.61
N LEU A 77 -0.33 26.48 -6.60
CA LEU A 77 0.41 25.43 -5.92
C LEU A 77 -0.10 24.04 -6.33
N VAL A 78 0.83 23.09 -6.35
CA VAL A 78 0.59 21.67 -6.66
C VAL A 78 1.02 20.86 -5.45
N GLU A 79 0.14 20.00 -4.96
CA GLU A 79 0.43 19.05 -3.88
C GLU A 79 1.22 17.86 -4.46
N TYR A 80 2.52 18.08 -4.71
CA TYR A 80 3.33 17.10 -5.41
C TYR A 80 3.48 15.79 -4.62
N THR A 81 3.39 15.82 -3.28
CA THR A 81 3.44 14.62 -2.43
C THR A 81 2.28 13.65 -2.71
N LYS A 82 1.09 14.17 -3.00
CA LYS A 82 -0.07 13.37 -3.42
C LYS A 82 0.15 12.76 -4.80
N PHE A 83 0.73 13.52 -5.71
CA PHE A 83 1.13 13.03 -7.03
C PHE A 83 2.18 11.91 -6.93
N THR A 84 3.28 12.15 -6.21
CA THR A 84 4.38 11.18 -6.07
C THR A 84 3.90 9.90 -5.43
N ARG A 85 3.08 9.98 -4.36
CA ARG A 85 2.43 8.81 -3.76
C ARG A 85 1.57 8.04 -4.77
N THR A 86 0.76 8.73 -5.55
CA THR A 86 -0.14 8.09 -6.54
C THR A 86 0.66 7.37 -7.64
N VAL A 87 1.80 7.94 -8.04
CA VAL A 87 2.71 7.35 -9.02
C VAL A 87 3.52 6.19 -8.42
N ASP A 88 3.99 6.33 -7.18
CA ASP A 88 4.80 5.32 -6.48
C ASP A 88 3.96 4.16 -5.91
N GLU A 89 2.64 4.32 -5.73
CA GLU A 89 1.68 3.29 -5.28
C GLU A 89 1.59 2.03 -6.19
N THR A 90 2.53 1.85 -7.12
CA THR A 90 2.88 0.54 -7.69
C THR A 90 3.79 -0.32 -6.80
N SER A 91 4.36 0.20 -5.73
CA SER A 91 5.00 -0.64 -4.71
C SER A 91 3.96 -0.97 -3.65
N ILE A 92 3.28 -2.09 -3.84
CA ILE A 92 2.83 -3.02 -2.81
C ILE A 92 2.43 -2.38 -1.46
N ARG A 93 1.15 -2.52 -1.06
CA ARG A 93 0.67 -2.14 0.30
C ARG A 93 1.75 -2.49 1.36
N PRO A 94 2.02 -1.66 2.37
CA PRO A 94 3.01 -1.97 3.41
C PRO A 94 2.82 -3.36 4.05
N CYS A 95 1.60 -3.88 4.03
CA CYS A 95 1.24 -5.23 4.46
C CYS A 95 1.58 -6.37 3.47
N LEU A 96 2.20 -6.11 2.32
CA LEU A 96 2.81 -7.14 1.46
C LEU A 96 4.29 -6.87 1.15
N MET A 97 4.99 -6.10 2.00
CA MET A 97 6.45 -6.07 2.01
C MET A 97 6.96 -7.51 2.09
N HIS A 98 7.29 -8.08 0.93
CA HIS A 98 7.80 -9.42 0.85
C HIS A 98 9.15 -9.44 1.55
N VAL A 99 9.29 -10.32 2.54
CA VAL A 99 10.59 -10.90 2.85
C VAL A 99 11.29 -11.24 1.53
N PRO A 100 12.56 -10.85 1.33
CA PRO A 100 13.35 -11.19 0.15
C PRO A 100 13.01 -12.59 -0.37
N LEU A 101 12.89 -12.77 -1.69
CA LEU A 101 12.47 -14.05 -2.28
C LEU A 101 13.22 -15.25 -1.69
N LYS A 102 14.51 -15.06 -1.39
CA LYS A 102 15.35 -16.06 -0.71
C LYS A 102 14.84 -16.41 0.70
N GLU A 103 14.53 -15.42 1.52
CA GLU A 103 13.92 -15.62 2.84
C GLU A 103 12.51 -16.21 2.73
N ALA A 104 11.69 -15.76 1.78
CA ALA A 104 10.36 -16.34 1.54
C ALA A 104 10.44 -17.82 1.15
N MET A 105 11.41 -18.20 0.31
CA MET A 105 11.66 -19.59 -0.07
C MET A 105 12.21 -20.41 1.09
N GLN A 106 13.05 -19.82 1.95
CA GLN A 106 13.62 -20.48 3.11
C GLN A 106 12.55 -20.73 4.19
N LEU A 107 11.71 -19.73 4.47
CA LEU A 107 10.53 -19.87 5.33
C LEU A 107 9.52 -20.87 4.78
N ALA A 108 9.31 -20.90 3.44
CA ALA A 108 8.46 -21.90 2.81
C ALA A 108 9.06 -23.31 2.91
N ALA A 109 10.38 -23.46 2.75
CA ALA A 109 11.06 -24.74 2.92
C ALA A 109 10.99 -25.24 4.38
N GLU A 110 11.12 -24.34 5.35
CA GLU A 110 10.94 -24.62 6.78
C GLU A 110 9.48 -24.94 7.13
N ALA A 111 8.51 -24.29 6.49
CA ALA A 111 7.09 -24.58 6.67
C ALA A 111 6.69 -25.93 6.06
N VAL A 112 7.25 -26.29 4.89
CA VAL A 112 7.04 -27.60 4.25
C VAL A 112 7.64 -28.76 5.05
N ALA A 113 8.62 -28.49 5.94
CA ALA A 113 9.18 -29.50 6.83
C ALA A 113 8.20 -29.96 7.94
N LYS A 114 7.13 -29.20 8.21
CA LYS A 114 6.04 -29.67 9.07
C LYS A 114 4.98 -30.31 8.17
N PRO A 115 4.70 -31.62 8.30
CA PRO A 115 3.56 -32.20 7.62
C PRO A 115 2.33 -31.38 8.05
N PRO A 116 1.51 -30.89 7.10
CA PRO A 116 0.34 -30.11 7.46
C PRO A 116 -0.49 -30.93 8.42
N THR A 117 -0.66 -30.43 9.64
CA THR A 117 -1.44 -31.15 10.63
C THR A 117 -2.89 -31.23 10.13
N GLU A 118 -3.62 -32.30 10.45
CA GLU A 118 -5.01 -32.51 9.99
C GLU A 118 -5.94 -31.31 10.28
N PHE A 119 -5.52 -30.40 11.16
CA PHE A 119 -6.26 -29.20 11.59
C PHE A 119 -5.88 -27.91 10.85
N GLU A 120 -4.84 -27.88 10.01
CA GLU A 120 -4.42 -26.68 9.27
C GLU A 120 -5.33 -26.38 8.06
N PHE A 121 -6.05 -27.38 7.57
CA PHE A 121 -6.95 -27.23 6.42
C PHE A 121 -8.42 -27.42 6.82
N LEU A 122 -9.13 -26.31 7.01
CA LEU A 122 -10.59 -26.33 7.05
C LEU A 122 -11.13 -26.55 5.62
N ASN A 123 -12.01 -27.54 5.46
CA ASN A 123 -12.77 -27.74 4.21
C ASN A 123 -13.82 -26.62 4.03
N TYR A 124 -14.49 -26.57 2.86
CA TYR A 124 -15.47 -25.51 2.56
C TYR A 124 -16.57 -25.38 3.62
N ARG A 125 -17.10 -26.51 4.09
CA ARG A 125 -18.17 -26.53 5.09
C ARG A 125 -17.67 -26.01 6.44
N ASP A 126 -16.51 -26.45 6.89
CA ASP A 126 -15.94 -26.04 8.17
C ASP A 126 -15.54 -24.56 8.16
N ARG A 127 -15.04 -24.05 7.02
CA ARG A 127 -14.79 -22.60 6.83
C ARG A 127 -16.07 -21.78 6.96
N GLN A 128 -17.18 -22.24 6.37
CA GLN A 128 -18.47 -21.56 6.49
C GLN A 128 -18.95 -21.55 7.96
N MET A 129 -18.84 -22.70 8.65
CA MET A 129 -19.22 -22.80 10.06
C MET A 129 -18.36 -21.90 10.96
N ALA A 130 -17.04 -21.91 10.80
CA ALA A 130 -16.13 -21.04 11.53
C ALA A 130 -16.41 -19.55 11.26
N SER A 131 -16.65 -19.19 10.00
CA SER A 131 -17.01 -17.81 9.61
C SER A 131 -18.31 -17.35 10.27
N MET A 132 -19.33 -18.20 10.29
CA MET A 132 -20.60 -17.91 10.97
C MET A 132 -20.43 -17.80 12.49
N ALA A 133 -19.63 -18.67 13.10
CA ALA A 133 -19.32 -18.61 14.54
C ALA A 133 -18.57 -17.31 14.88
N MET A 134 -17.56 -16.93 14.09
CA MET A 134 -16.79 -15.70 14.31
C MET A 134 -17.64 -14.44 14.16
N LYS A 135 -18.57 -14.41 13.19
CA LYS A 135 -19.53 -13.31 13.04
C LYS A 135 -20.42 -13.16 14.27
N LYS A 136 -20.84 -14.26 14.90
CA LYS A 136 -21.61 -14.22 16.15
C LYS A 136 -20.74 -13.73 17.31
N LEU A 137 -19.51 -14.22 17.40
CA LEU A 137 -18.56 -13.87 18.46
C LEU A 137 -18.21 -12.38 18.43
N ASN A 138 -17.96 -11.80 17.24
CA ASN A 138 -17.61 -10.39 17.06
C ASN A 138 -18.62 -9.40 17.66
N ARG A 139 -19.87 -9.81 17.91
CA ARG A 139 -20.86 -8.96 18.56
C ARG A 139 -20.58 -8.72 20.05
N TYR A 140 -19.76 -9.56 20.65
CA TYR A 140 -19.42 -9.57 22.08
C TYR A 140 -17.94 -9.31 22.33
N VAL A 141 -17.11 -9.22 21.28
CA VAL A 141 -15.68 -8.96 21.43
C VAL A 141 -15.44 -7.50 21.82
N THR A 142 -14.74 -7.28 22.93
CA THR A 142 -14.28 -5.96 23.37
C THR A 142 -12.76 -5.91 23.43
N LEU A 143 -12.19 -4.71 23.55
CA LEU A 143 -10.74 -4.53 23.76
C LEU A 143 -10.25 -5.26 25.02
N GLY A 144 -11.10 -5.39 26.05
CA GLY A 144 -10.77 -6.13 27.27
C GLY A 144 -10.51 -7.62 27.05
N ASN A 145 -11.10 -8.23 26.02
CA ASN A 145 -10.80 -9.63 25.67
C ASN A 145 -9.38 -9.78 25.15
N LEU A 146 -8.89 -8.80 24.39
CA LEU A 146 -7.52 -8.82 23.88
C LEU A 146 -6.51 -8.70 25.02
N ASP A 147 -6.77 -7.82 25.99
CA ASP A 147 -5.90 -7.66 27.15
C ASP A 147 -5.93 -8.89 28.06
N TYR A 148 -7.08 -9.54 28.20
CA TYR A 148 -7.20 -10.81 28.91
C TYR A 148 -6.38 -11.92 28.24
N PHE A 149 -6.52 -12.13 26.93
CA PHE A 149 -5.72 -13.13 26.22
C PHE A 149 -4.21 -12.82 26.24
N LYS A 150 -3.80 -11.54 26.19
CA LYS A 150 -2.40 -11.15 26.39
C LYS A 150 -1.88 -11.48 27.78
N SER A 151 -2.72 -11.39 28.81
CA SER A 151 -2.32 -11.77 30.18
C SER A 151 -2.09 -13.28 30.35
N LEU A 152 -2.74 -14.10 29.50
CA LEU A 152 -2.60 -15.55 29.48
C LEU A 152 -1.36 -16.00 28.69
N ASP A 153 -0.96 -15.25 27.65
CA ASP A 153 0.26 -15.48 26.85
C ASP A 153 1.48 -14.76 27.45
N LYS A 154 1.92 -15.23 28.62
CA LYS A 154 3.05 -14.64 29.38
C LYS A 154 4.35 -14.59 28.59
N ASP A 155 4.56 -15.58 27.73
CA ASP A 155 5.77 -15.74 26.92
C ASP A 155 5.69 -14.96 25.58
N GLN A 156 4.58 -14.24 25.34
CA GLN A 156 4.34 -13.43 24.13
C GLN A 156 4.53 -14.22 22.83
N THR A 157 4.13 -15.49 22.85
CA THR A 157 4.27 -16.40 21.70
C THR A 157 3.22 -16.16 20.63
N GLY A 158 2.17 -15.42 20.96
CA GLY A 158 0.96 -15.27 20.15
C GLY A 158 0.04 -16.50 20.23
N THR A 159 0.28 -17.44 21.14
CA THR A 159 -0.48 -18.69 21.28
C THR A 159 -0.76 -19.02 22.73
N ILE A 160 -1.91 -19.66 22.98
CA ILE A 160 -2.22 -20.29 24.27
C ILE A 160 -2.71 -21.71 24.04
N ASP A 161 -2.54 -22.58 25.03
CA ASP A 161 -2.98 -23.97 24.91
C ASP A 161 -4.51 -24.08 24.91
N ARG A 162 -5.00 -25.21 24.40
CA ARG A 162 -6.44 -25.45 24.22
C ARG A 162 -7.22 -25.42 25.53
N TYR A 163 -6.66 -25.93 26.62
CA TYR A 163 -7.36 -25.98 27.90
C TYR A 163 -7.54 -24.56 28.46
N THR A 164 -6.48 -23.75 28.40
CA THR A 164 -6.54 -22.33 28.77
C THR A 164 -7.52 -21.55 27.88
N PHE A 165 -7.53 -21.77 26.57
CA PHE A 165 -8.47 -21.09 25.67
C PHE A 165 -9.94 -21.46 25.95
N MET A 166 -10.23 -22.72 26.32
CA MET A 166 -11.60 -23.17 26.60
C MET A 166 -12.13 -22.75 27.96
N THR A 167 -11.25 -22.32 28.87
CA THR A 167 -11.59 -21.88 30.23
C THR A 167 -11.58 -20.35 30.37
N ALA A 168 -11.07 -19.64 29.36
CA ALA A 168 -11.07 -18.20 29.20
C ALA A 168 -12.47 -17.68 28.82
#